data_AF-A0AAV5RSH0-F1
#
_entry.id   AF-A0AAV5RSH0-F1
#
_cell.length_a   1.000
_cell.length_b   1.000
_cell.length_c   1.000
_cell.angle_alpha   90.00
_cell.angle_beta   90.00
_cell.angle_gamma   90.00
#
_symmetry.space_group_name_H-M   'P 1'
#
loop_
_entity.id
_entity.type
_entity.pdbx_description
1 polymer ?
#
loop_
_entity_poly.entity_id
_entity_poly.type
_entity_poly.pdbx_seq_one_letter_code
_entity_poly.pdbx_strand_id
1 'polypeptide(L)'
;MSQQTPPPTGQPVADQMPPSEVPPSDVPPSEAPPSEAAQGDDYDVFRNVGQGLTGHYREIMIQYWQELINEIELTNEPGSAHHDDFKSHSLPFARIRKVMKTDEDVRMISAEAPIIFAKACEIFITELTMRAWCIAEKNKRRTLQKADIAEALKQSDMFDFLIDIVPRTGP
;
A
#
# COMPACT_ATOMS: atom_id res chain seq x y z
N MET A 1 -47.96 60.14 51.86
CA MET A 1 -47.03 59.29 52.63
C MET A 1 -45.63 59.49 52.04
N SER A 2 -44.61 59.67 52.87
CA SER A 2 -43.17 59.72 52.50
C SER A 2 -42.74 58.37 51.87
N GLN A 3 -41.66 58.19 51.09
CA GLN A 3 -40.22 58.54 51.23
C GLN A 3 -39.53 58.39 49.83
N GLN A 4 -38.29 58.79 49.51
CA GLN A 4 -37.33 59.83 49.98
C GLN A 4 -36.15 59.91 48.96
N THR A 5 -35.23 60.87 49.10
CA THR A 5 -34.06 61.18 48.21
C THR A 5 -32.70 60.90 48.93
N PRO A 6 -31.47 61.18 48.40
CA PRO A 6 -30.92 61.59 47.07
C PRO A 6 -29.74 60.63 46.64
N PRO A 7 -28.62 60.97 45.91
CA PRO A 7 -28.25 62.13 45.06
C PRO A 7 -27.66 61.77 43.65
N PRO A 8 -27.33 62.78 42.80
CA PRO A 8 -26.60 62.60 41.53
C PRO A 8 -25.12 63.05 41.57
N THR A 9 -24.25 62.40 40.80
CA THR A 9 -22.85 62.77 40.46
C THR A 9 -22.48 61.94 39.22
N GLY A 10 -21.72 62.35 38.19
CA GLY A 10 -20.92 63.54 37.86
C GLY A 10 -20.00 63.15 36.68
N GLN A 11 -19.70 64.04 35.74
CA GLN A 11 -19.00 63.72 34.46
C GLN A 11 -17.48 63.42 34.63
N PRO A 12 -16.78 62.88 33.61
CA PRO A 12 -16.27 63.64 32.43
C PRO A 12 -16.65 62.97 31.07
N VAL A 13 -16.72 63.60 29.88
CA VAL A 13 -16.00 64.70 29.19
C VAL A 13 -14.69 64.30 28.50
N ALA A 14 -14.64 64.53 27.18
CA ALA A 14 -13.50 64.45 26.24
C ALA A 14 -12.91 63.03 25.99
N ASP A 15 -12.26 62.73 24.85
CA ASP A 15 -11.77 63.60 23.77
C ASP A 15 -11.80 62.90 22.38
N GLN A 16 -11.55 63.64 21.29
CA GLN A 16 -11.74 63.18 19.90
C GLN A 16 -10.49 63.36 19.02
N MET A 17 -9.76 62.27 18.70
CA MET A 17 -8.74 62.20 17.63
C MET A 17 -8.14 60.77 17.51
N PRO A 18 -7.40 60.41 16.44
CA PRO A 18 -7.44 60.80 15.02
C PRO A 18 -7.71 59.58 14.08
N PRO A 19 -7.80 59.76 12.76
CA PRO A 19 -7.53 58.68 11.80
C PRO A 19 -6.01 58.48 11.63
N SER A 20 -5.57 57.22 11.51
CA SER A 20 -4.22 56.85 11.04
C SER A 20 -4.39 55.51 10.31
N GLU A 21 -4.37 55.50 8.98
CA GLU A 21 -3.19 55.59 8.09
C GLU A 21 -2.44 54.25 8.05
N VAL A 22 -2.35 53.70 6.84
CA VAL A 22 -2.06 52.28 6.58
C VAL A 22 -0.56 52.04 6.62
N PRO A 23 -0.04 51.02 7.33
CA PRO A 23 1.38 50.68 7.22
C PRO A 23 1.66 50.06 5.84
N PRO A 24 2.70 50.50 5.11
CA PRO A 24 3.16 49.79 3.93
C PRO A 24 3.85 48.50 4.37
N SER A 25 3.16 47.37 4.25
CA SER A 25 3.80 46.07 4.35
C SER A 25 4.41 45.71 3.00
N ASP A 26 5.68 46.06 2.81
CA ASP A 26 6.56 45.43 1.83
C ASP A 26 6.73 43.95 2.19
N VAL A 27 5.74 43.15 1.82
CA VAL A 27 5.86 41.70 1.76
C VAL A 27 6.38 41.40 0.35
N PRO A 28 7.62 40.91 0.17
CA PRO A 28 8.01 40.39 -1.14
C PRO A 28 7.01 39.31 -1.53
N PRO A 29 6.68 39.14 -2.82
CA PRO A 29 5.84 38.02 -3.22
C PRO A 29 6.55 36.76 -2.73
N SER A 30 5.92 36.05 -1.77
CA SER A 30 6.33 34.71 -1.44
C SER A 30 6.17 33.95 -2.74
N GLU A 31 7.28 33.65 -3.42
CA GLU A 31 7.29 32.59 -4.40
C GLU A 31 6.71 31.38 -3.66
N ALA A 32 5.48 31.03 -4.01
CA ALA A 32 5.00 29.71 -3.69
C ALA A 32 6.07 28.76 -4.22
N PRO A 33 6.45 27.71 -3.47
CA PRO A 33 7.24 26.64 -4.09
C PRO A 33 6.53 26.30 -5.39
N PRO A 34 7.26 26.17 -6.52
CA PRO A 34 6.64 25.93 -7.80
C PRO A 34 5.65 24.80 -7.57
N SER A 35 4.41 24.96 -8.03
CA SER A 35 3.47 23.86 -7.97
C SER A 35 4.08 22.78 -8.85
N GLU A 36 4.83 21.89 -8.22
CA GLU A 36 5.07 20.56 -8.70
C GLU A 36 3.65 20.08 -8.97
N ALA A 37 3.31 20.10 -10.25
CA ALA A 37 2.32 19.20 -10.76
C ALA A 37 2.82 17.86 -10.24
N ALA A 38 2.16 17.36 -9.20
CA ALA A 38 2.11 15.95 -8.91
C ALA A 38 1.53 15.35 -10.18
N GLN A 39 2.42 15.12 -11.15
CA GLN A 39 2.25 14.17 -12.20
C GLN A 39 1.70 12.97 -11.48
N GLY A 40 0.51 12.53 -11.89
CA GLY A 40 -0.06 11.35 -11.28
C GLY A 40 0.95 10.24 -11.46
N ASP A 41 1.69 9.94 -10.41
CA ASP A 41 2.18 8.60 -10.12
C ASP A 41 0.91 7.78 -9.95
N ASP A 42 0.34 7.47 -11.12
CA ASP A 42 -0.70 6.48 -11.29
C ASP A 42 -0.19 5.28 -10.53
N TYR A 43 -0.99 4.84 -9.55
CA TYR A 43 -0.71 3.61 -8.81
C TYR A 43 -0.95 2.48 -9.81
N ASP A 44 -0.02 2.30 -10.75
CA ASP A 44 -0.01 1.23 -11.71
C ASP A 44 0.06 -0.06 -10.90
N VAL A 45 -1.11 -0.66 -10.70
CA VAL A 45 -1.32 -1.91 -9.95
C VAL A 45 -0.42 -3.02 -10.52
N PHE A 46 -0.04 -2.91 -11.80
CA PHE A 46 0.82 -3.85 -12.51
C PHE A 46 2.30 -3.43 -12.57
N ARG A 47 2.71 -2.34 -11.89
CA ARG A 47 4.11 -1.88 -11.85
C ARG A 47 5.05 -2.98 -11.37
N ASN A 48 4.70 -3.61 -10.24
CA ASN A 48 5.48 -4.70 -9.66
C ASN A 48 5.33 -6.00 -10.47
N VAL A 49 4.13 -6.25 -11.01
CA VAL A 49 3.81 -7.42 -11.85
C VAL A 49 4.75 -7.50 -13.06
N GLY A 50 4.98 -6.37 -13.75
CA GLY A 50 5.87 -6.30 -14.91
C GLY A 50 7.36 -6.15 -14.59
N GLN A 51 7.73 -5.83 -13.34
CA GLN A 51 9.09 -5.45 -12.97
C GLN A 51 10.09 -6.60 -13.18
N GLY A 52 11.23 -6.33 -13.82
CA GLY A 52 12.28 -7.31 -14.08
C GLY A 52 11.99 -8.31 -15.21
N LEU A 53 10.75 -8.40 -15.69
CA LEU A 53 10.33 -9.29 -16.77
C LEU A 53 10.37 -8.59 -18.13
N THR A 54 10.70 -9.35 -19.18
CA THR A 54 10.82 -8.82 -20.55
C THR A 54 10.17 -9.76 -21.57
N GLY A 55 9.66 -9.16 -22.66
CA GLY A 55 8.97 -9.87 -23.75
C GLY A 55 7.82 -10.75 -23.25
N HIS A 56 7.71 -11.94 -23.84
CA HIS A 56 6.66 -12.91 -23.57
C HIS A 56 6.45 -13.25 -22.08
N TYR A 57 7.52 -13.27 -21.27
CA TYR A 57 7.41 -13.53 -19.83
C TYR A 57 6.70 -12.40 -19.08
N ARG A 58 6.81 -11.15 -19.54
CA ARG A 58 6.05 -10.02 -18.99
C ARG A 58 4.58 -10.11 -19.39
N GLU A 59 4.31 -10.49 -20.64
CA GLU A 59 2.94 -10.69 -21.16
C GLU A 59 2.20 -11.79 -20.40
N ILE A 60 2.81 -12.98 -20.23
CA ILE A 60 2.25 -14.08 -19.43
C ILE A 60 1.94 -13.62 -18.00
N MET A 61 2.85 -12.89 -17.36
CA MET A 61 2.67 -12.45 -15.97
C MET A 61 1.53 -11.43 -15.84
N ILE A 62 1.41 -10.49 -16.78
CA ILE A 62 0.30 -9.53 -16.82
C ILE A 62 -1.03 -10.27 -17.05
N GLN A 63 -1.07 -11.22 -17.99
CA GLN A 63 -2.27 -12.02 -18.27
C GLN A 63 -2.70 -12.82 -17.03
N TYR A 64 -1.78 -13.51 -16.36
CA TYR A 64 -2.05 -14.25 -15.12
C TYR A 64 -2.68 -13.35 -14.05
N TRP A 65 -2.13 -12.16 -13.82
CA TRP A 65 -2.67 -11.21 -12.86
C TRP A 65 -4.04 -10.64 -13.27
N GLN A 66 -4.28 -10.41 -14.56
CA GLN A 66 -5.60 -9.98 -15.05
C GLN A 66 -6.66 -11.08 -14.85
N GLU A 67 -6.35 -12.33 -15.20
CA GLU A 67 -7.23 -13.49 -14.99
C GLU A 67 -7.54 -13.70 -13.50
N LEU A 68 -6.52 -13.59 -12.64
CA LEU A 68 -6.64 -13.67 -11.18
C LEU A 68 -7.50 -12.56 -10.56
N ILE A 69 -7.37 -11.31 -11.03
CA ILE A 69 -8.20 -10.19 -10.56
C ILE A 69 -9.67 -10.45 -10.94
N ASN A 70 -9.93 -10.82 -12.19
CA ASN A 70 -11.27 -11.17 -12.67
C ASN A 70 -11.88 -12.33 -11.85
N GLU A 71 -11.09 -13.37 -11.52
CA GLU A 71 -11.52 -14.49 -10.67
C GLU A 71 -11.96 -14.01 -9.28
N ILE A 72 -11.15 -13.16 -8.63
CA ILE A 72 -11.43 -12.63 -7.30
C ILE A 72 -12.68 -11.74 -7.32
N GLU A 73 -12.83 -10.87 -8.32
CA GLU A 73 -14.01 -10.01 -8.49
C GLU A 73 -15.29 -10.85 -8.68
N LEU A 74 -15.28 -11.84 -9.58
CA LEU A 74 -16.42 -12.75 -9.82
C LEU A 74 -16.80 -13.57 -8.58
N THR A 75 -15.82 -13.94 -7.75
CA THR A 75 -16.06 -14.70 -6.51
C THR A 75 -16.80 -13.85 -5.47
N ASN A 76 -16.55 -12.53 -5.45
CA ASN A 76 -17.15 -11.59 -4.49
C ASN A 76 -18.59 -11.16 -4.84
N GLU A 77 -19.10 -11.47 -6.03
CA GLU A 77 -20.46 -11.07 -6.45
C GLU A 77 -21.57 -11.78 -5.64
N PRO A 78 -22.56 -11.04 -5.10
CA PRO A 78 -23.65 -11.63 -4.32
C PRO A 78 -24.49 -12.64 -5.12
N GLY A 79 -24.44 -13.91 -4.73
CA GLY A 79 -25.12 -15.00 -5.42
C GLY A 79 -24.29 -15.71 -6.49
N SER A 80 -22.99 -15.41 -6.60
CA SER A 80 -22.05 -16.26 -7.35
C SER A 80 -22.05 -17.68 -6.77
N ALA A 81 -21.82 -18.68 -7.62
CA ALA A 81 -21.68 -20.08 -7.18
C ALA A 81 -20.42 -20.33 -6.32
N HIS A 82 -19.54 -19.33 -6.25
CA HIS A 82 -18.18 -19.40 -5.70
C HIS A 82 -18.00 -18.58 -4.41
N HIS A 83 -19.05 -17.93 -3.89
CA HIS A 83 -19.03 -17.08 -2.69
C HIS A 83 -18.37 -17.73 -1.45
N ASP A 84 -18.35 -19.06 -1.35
CA ASP A 84 -17.72 -19.80 -0.26
C ASP A 84 -16.31 -20.33 -0.55
N ASP A 85 -15.75 -20.13 -1.75
CA ASP A 85 -14.44 -20.69 -2.16
C ASP A 85 -13.28 -20.15 -1.31
N PHE A 86 -13.40 -18.93 -0.77
CA PHE A 86 -12.47 -18.39 0.23
C PHE A 86 -12.38 -19.22 1.52
N LYS A 87 -13.28 -20.19 1.76
CA LYS A 87 -13.21 -21.14 2.88
C LYS A 87 -12.45 -22.42 2.53
N SER A 88 -12.14 -22.65 1.25
CA SER A 88 -11.53 -23.88 0.71
C SER A 88 -10.15 -23.64 0.07
N HIS A 89 -9.29 -22.88 0.75
CA HIS A 89 -7.90 -22.69 0.32
C HIS A 89 -7.05 -23.97 0.47
N SER A 90 -6.02 -24.10 -0.36
CA SER A 90 -5.05 -25.21 -0.28
C SER A 90 -4.17 -25.13 0.98
N LEU A 91 -3.97 -23.91 1.51
CA LEU A 91 -3.14 -23.63 2.67
C LEU A 91 -3.94 -23.62 3.98
N PRO A 92 -3.63 -24.47 4.96
CA PRO A 92 -4.41 -24.59 6.19
C PRO A 92 -4.26 -23.36 7.10
N PHE A 93 -5.35 -22.64 7.35
CA PHE A 93 -5.39 -21.40 8.17
C PHE A 93 -4.74 -21.54 9.55
N ALA A 94 -4.82 -22.72 10.18
CA ALA A 94 -4.18 -22.97 11.48
C ALA A 94 -2.64 -22.90 11.41
N ARG A 95 -2.04 -23.24 10.26
CA ARG A 95 -0.59 -23.11 10.04
C ARG A 95 -0.22 -21.66 9.74
N ILE A 96 -1.00 -20.96 8.92
CA ILE A 96 -0.84 -19.52 8.65
C ILE A 96 -0.88 -18.73 9.97
N ARG A 97 -1.92 -18.93 10.78
CA ARG A 97 -2.05 -18.33 12.12
C ARG A 97 -0.88 -18.67 13.05
N LYS A 98 -0.31 -19.88 12.95
CA LYS A 98 0.88 -20.25 13.74
C LYS A 98 2.13 -19.51 13.29
N VAL A 99 2.34 -19.33 11.98
CA VAL A 99 3.44 -18.51 11.43
C VAL A 99 3.28 -17.05 11.84
N MET A 100 2.08 -16.48 11.72
CA MET A 100 1.81 -15.10 12.20
C MET A 100 2.06 -14.90 13.70
N LYS A 101 2.04 -15.96 14.52
CA LYS A 101 2.35 -15.95 15.96
C LYS A 101 3.76 -16.41 16.32
N THR A 102 4.69 -16.49 15.36
CA THR A 102 6.12 -16.61 15.72
C THR A 102 6.73 -15.28 16.13
N ASP A 103 6.08 -14.17 15.79
CA ASP A 103 6.34 -12.84 16.33
C ASP A 103 5.64 -12.72 17.70
N GLU A 104 6.41 -12.40 18.74
CA GLU A 104 5.94 -12.34 20.13
C GLU A 104 5.01 -11.14 20.38
N ASP A 105 5.11 -10.07 19.59
CA ASP A 105 4.26 -8.88 19.72
C ASP A 105 2.84 -9.12 19.14
N VAL A 106 2.63 -10.18 18.36
CA VAL A 106 1.34 -10.51 17.72
C VAL A 106 0.37 -11.19 18.68
N ARG A 107 -0.31 -10.36 19.49
CA ARG A 107 -1.29 -10.80 20.50
C ARG A 107 -2.59 -11.36 19.90
N MET A 108 -3.27 -10.63 19.04
CA MET A 108 -4.56 -11.03 18.42
C MET A 108 -4.49 -10.94 16.90
N ILE A 109 -5.24 -11.82 16.21
CA ILE A 109 -5.29 -11.92 14.74
C ILE A 109 -6.77 -12.00 14.33
N SER A 110 -7.22 -11.13 13.42
CA SER A 110 -8.59 -11.20 12.86
C SER A 110 -8.86 -12.55 12.20
N ALA A 111 -10.13 -12.97 12.15
CA ALA A 111 -10.51 -14.16 11.38
C ALA A 111 -10.23 -14.02 9.87
N GLU A 112 -10.26 -12.78 9.35
CA GLU A 112 -10.06 -12.47 7.93
C GLU A 112 -8.59 -12.57 7.50
N ALA A 113 -7.65 -12.19 8.38
CA ALA A 113 -6.24 -12.10 8.00
C ALA A 113 -5.65 -13.45 7.53
N PRO A 114 -5.89 -14.62 8.19
CA PRO A 114 -5.48 -15.92 7.67
C PRO A 114 -6.14 -16.32 6.33
N ILE A 115 -7.32 -15.78 6.00
CA ILE A 115 -8.02 -16.03 4.73
C ILE A 115 -7.30 -15.26 3.62
N ILE A 116 -7.06 -13.96 3.83
CA ILE A 116 -6.30 -13.11 2.89
C ILE A 116 -4.89 -13.67 2.67
N PHE A 117 -4.19 -14.05 3.75
CA PHE A 117 -2.87 -14.67 3.65
C PHE A 117 -2.88 -16.00 2.89
N ALA A 118 -3.96 -16.79 2.94
CA ALA A 118 -4.02 -18.04 2.18
C ALA A 118 -3.99 -17.77 0.67
N LYS A 119 -4.89 -16.89 0.17
CA LYS A 119 -4.89 -16.49 -1.25
C LYS A 119 -3.61 -15.76 -1.64
N ALA A 120 -3.12 -14.83 -0.81
CA ALA A 120 -1.89 -14.09 -1.08
C ALA A 120 -0.66 -15.00 -1.17
N CYS A 121 -0.55 -16.02 -0.32
CA CYS A 121 0.52 -17.01 -0.41
C CYS A 121 0.39 -17.92 -1.65
N GLU A 122 -0.81 -18.31 -2.07
CA GLU A 122 -1.03 -19.06 -3.32
C GLU A 122 -0.58 -18.25 -4.55
N ILE A 123 -0.93 -16.96 -4.60
CA ILE A 123 -0.51 -16.03 -5.66
C ILE A 123 1.02 -15.84 -5.64
N PHE A 124 1.59 -15.55 -4.47
CA PHE A 124 3.02 -15.33 -4.29
C PHE A 124 3.87 -16.55 -4.72
N ILE A 125 3.46 -17.76 -4.32
CA ILE A 125 4.14 -19.00 -4.71
C ILE A 125 4.06 -19.20 -6.23
N THR A 126 2.89 -18.94 -6.82
CA THR A 126 2.67 -19.10 -8.27
C THR A 126 3.52 -18.13 -9.07
N GLU A 127 3.46 -16.83 -8.75
CA GLU A 127 4.27 -15.80 -9.39
C GLU A 127 5.78 -16.08 -9.25
N LEU A 128 6.28 -16.34 -8.04
CA LEU A 128 7.69 -16.60 -7.82
C LEU A 128 8.16 -17.85 -8.59
N THR A 129 7.31 -18.87 -8.68
CA THR A 129 7.58 -20.08 -9.48
C THR A 129 7.65 -19.76 -10.97
N MET A 130 6.74 -18.94 -11.50
CA MET A 130 6.76 -18.50 -12.90
C MET A 130 7.99 -17.64 -13.23
N ARG A 131 8.36 -16.70 -12.34
CA ARG A 131 9.58 -15.89 -12.47
C ARG A 131 10.84 -16.74 -12.44
N ALA A 132 10.93 -17.72 -11.55
CA ALA A 132 12.05 -18.66 -11.51
C ALA A 132 12.06 -19.61 -12.73
N TRP A 133 10.90 -20.05 -13.23
CA TRP A 133 10.80 -20.90 -14.42
C TRP A 133 11.36 -20.21 -15.67
N CYS A 134 11.13 -18.90 -15.82
CA CYS A 134 11.76 -18.07 -16.86
C CYS A 134 13.30 -18.20 -16.85
N ILE A 135 13.94 -18.30 -15.67
CA ILE A 135 15.39 -18.50 -15.55
C ILE A 135 15.80 -19.93 -15.93
N ALA A 136 15.02 -20.93 -15.55
CA ALA A 136 15.27 -22.32 -15.95
C ALA A 136 15.20 -22.48 -17.48
N GLU A 137 14.19 -21.89 -18.13
CA GLU A 137 14.02 -21.93 -19.59
C GLU A 137 15.10 -21.15 -20.35
N LYS A 138 15.46 -19.94 -19.89
CA LYS A 138 16.61 -19.18 -20.44
C LYS A 138 17.91 -20.00 -20.39
N ASN A 139 18.07 -20.82 -19.35
CA ASN A 139 19.17 -21.77 -19.18
C ASN A 139 18.96 -23.14 -19.88
N LYS A 140 17.92 -23.28 -20.71
CA LYS A 140 17.55 -24.50 -21.46
C LYS A 140 17.30 -25.72 -20.58
N ARG A 141 16.90 -25.52 -19.33
CA ARG A 141 16.56 -26.58 -18.36
C ARG A 141 15.05 -26.77 -18.27
N ARG A 142 14.64 -28.01 -17.99
CA ARG A 142 13.25 -28.40 -17.68
C ARG A 142 13.06 -28.79 -16.22
N THR A 143 13.99 -28.38 -15.37
CA THR A 143 14.02 -28.67 -13.94
C THR A 143 14.38 -27.38 -13.22
N LEU A 144 13.46 -26.92 -12.37
CA LEU A 144 13.62 -25.74 -11.53
C LEU A 144 14.64 -26.03 -10.42
N GLN A 145 15.53 -25.08 -10.15
CA GLN A 145 16.60 -25.19 -9.16
C GLN A 145 16.58 -24.00 -8.20
N LYS A 146 17.19 -24.15 -7.01
CA LYS A 146 17.33 -23.04 -6.04
C LYS A 146 18.02 -21.81 -6.65
N ALA A 147 18.96 -22.02 -7.58
CA ALA A 147 19.64 -20.96 -8.31
C ALA A 147 18.69 -20.13 -9.19
N ASP A 148 17.62 -20.72 -9.75
CA ASP A 148 16.62 -20.00 -10.55
C ASP A 148 15.82 -19.04 -9.69
N ILE A 149 15.42 -19.48 -8.49
CA ILE A 149 14.73 -18.65 -7.50
C ILE A 149 15.66 -17.53 -7.06
N ALA A 150 16.90 -17.85 -6.68
CA ALA A 150 17.90 -16.86 -6.25
C ALA A 150 18.20 -15.79 -7.32
N GLU A 151 18.11 -16.14 -8.61
CA GLU A 151 18.27 -15.19 -9.72
C GLU A 151 16.99 -14.38 -10.00
N ALA A 152 15.81 -15.00 -9.93
CA ALA A 152 14.53 -14.32 -10.10
C ALA A 152 14.29 -13.24 -9.03
N LEU A 153 14.66 -13.51 -7.77
CA LEU A 153 14.57 -12.56 -6.66
C LEU A 153 15.43 -11.29 -6.86
N LYS A 154 16.44 -11.31 -7.74
CA LYS A 154 17.29 -10.13 -8.03
C LYS A 154 16.65 -9.17 -9.05
N GLN A 155 15.56 -9.55 -9.70
CA GLN A 155 15.00 -8.81 -10.84
C GLN A 155 13.94 -7.77 -10.44
N SER A 156 13.49 -7.80 -9.18
CA SER A 156 12.50 -6.87 -8.63
C SER A 156 12.80 -6.65 -7.14
N ASP A 157 12.80 -5.38 -6.72
CA ASP A 157 13.01 -4.95 -5.32
C ASP A 157 11.85 -5.36 -4.39
N MET A 158 10.66 -5.66 -4.94
CA MET A 158 9.55 -6.29 -4.22
C MET A 158 9.96 -7.57 -3.47
N PHE A 159 11.03 -8.24 -3.92
CA PHE A 159 11.54 -9.47 -3.30
C PHE A 159 12.71 -9.27 -2.32
N ASP A 160 13.12 -8.03 -2.02
CA ASP A 160 14.28 -7.77 -1.16
C ASP A 160 14.08 -8.26 0.29
N PHE A 161 12.84 -8.47 0.74
CA PHE A 161 12.54 -9.12 2.02
C PHE A 161 13.02 -10.58 2.12
N LEU A 162 13.46 -11.20 1.02
CA LEU A 162 14.00 -12.56 0.97
C LEU A 162 15.53 -12.65 0.87
N ILE A 163 16.26 -11.53 0.91
CA ILE A 163 17.74 -11.51 0.79
C ILE A 163 18.41 -12.45 1.81
N ASP A 164 17.99 -12.39 3.07
CA ASP A 164 18.58 -13.20 4.15
C ASP A 164 18.08 -14.66 4.15
N ILE A 165 17.01 -14.96 3.43
CA ILE A 165 16.40 -16.31 3.32
C ILE A 165 17.00 -17.09 2.14
N VAL A 166 17.27 -16.40 1.02
CA VAL A 166 17.86 -16.97 -0.19
C VAL A 166 19.14 -16.19 -0.51
N PRO A 167 20.30 -16.62 0.03
CA PRO A 167 21.56 -15.96 -0.22
C PRO A 167 21.82 -15.78 -1.71
N ARG A 168 22.03 -14.52 -2.14
CA ARG A 168 22.42 -14.20 -3.50
C ARG A 168 23.82 -14.77 -3.73
N THR A 169 23.91 -15.93 -4.36
CA THR A 169 25.19 -16.62 -4.61
C THR A 169 26.07 -15.79 -5.54
N GLY A 170 26.99 -15.03 -4.94
CA GLY A 170 28.31 -14.73 -5.46
C GLY A 170 29.34 -15.76 -4.96
N PRO A 171 30.60 -15.68 -5.43
CA PRO A 171 31.65 -16.65 -5.13
C PRO A 171 32.09 -16.69 -3.66
#